data_AF-A0A7V9C276-F1
#
_entry.id   AF-A0A7V9C276-F1
#
_cell.length_a   1.000
_cell.length_b   1.000
_cell.length_c   1.000
_cell.angle_alpha   90.00
_cell.angle_beta   90.00
_cell.angle_gamma   90.00
#
_symmetry.space_group_name_H-M   'P 1'
#
loop_
_entity.id
_entity.type
_entity.pdbx_description
1 polymer ?
#
loop_
_entity_poly.entity_id
_entity_poly.type
_entity_poly.pdbx_seq_one_letter_code
_entity_poly.pdbx_strand_id
1 'polypeptide(L)'
;MLLAAAKRFVTILAITVLGTVVMSLLGGLALGASVNRSISVGLYLVGCFLLVSGFFLGNRGPFRILNEESMVGLRRPRQLRAAPLSEQSESINTSAIMVAIGLVLIAVAAAVDARVELV
;
A
#
# COMPACT_ATOMS: atom_id res chain seq x y z
N MET A 1 25.24 -1.10 -4.09
CA MET A 1 23.93 -0.53 -4.50
C MET A 1 22.75 -1.27 -3.85
N LEU A 2 22.70 -2.61 -3.92
CA LEU A 2 21.63 -3.40 -3.29
C LEU A 2 21.44 -3.14 -1.78
N LEU A 3 22.53 -3.04 -1.01
CA LEU A 3 22.44 -2.75 0.42
C LEU A 3 21.77 -1.41 0.72
N ALA A 4 22.03 -0.37 -0.08
CA ALA A 4 21.40 0.94 0.08
C ALA A 4 19.90 0.91 -0.27
N ALA A 5 19.54 0.17 -1.33
CA ALA A 5 18.15 -0.07 -1.70
C ALA A 5 17.40 -0.84 -0.61
N ALA A 6 18.01 -1.90 -0.08
CA ALA A 6 17.46 -2.68 1.04
C ALA A 6 17.27 -1.81 2.28
N LYS A 7 18.25 -0.98 2.64
CA LYS A 7 18.12 -0.03 3.77
C LYS A 7 16.93 0.90 3.58
N ARG A 8 16.76 1.51 2.40
CA ARG A 8 15.61 2.38 2.10
C ARG A 8 14.29 1.63 2.19
N PHE A 9 14.22 0.44 1.62
CA PHE A 9 13.02 -0.40 1.67
C PHE A 9 12.64 -0.74 3.11
N VAL A 10 13.60 -1.19 3.93
CA VAL A 10 13.40 -1.49 5.35
C VAL A 10 12.96 -0.24 6.12
N THR A 11 13.54 0.93 5.83
CA THR A 11 13.11 2.19 6.44
C THR A 11 11.66 2.51 6.12
N ILE A 12 11.24 2.42 4.85
CA ILE A 12 9.86 2.66 4.44
C ILE A 12 8.93 1.66 5.13
N LEU A 13 9.26 0.36 5.07
CA LEU A 13 8.49 -0.70 5.71
C LEU A 13 8.33 -0.45 7.22
N ALA A 14 9.43 -0.13 7.92
CA ALA A 14 9.42 0.12 9.36
C ALA A 14 8.54 1.33 9.72
N ILE A 15 8.61 2.41 8.95
CA ILE A 15 7.76 3.59 9.13
C ILE A 15 6.29 3.23 8.90
N THR A 16 5.97 2.49 7.84
CA THR A 16 4.60 2.07 7.53
C THR A 16 4.04 1.17 8.63
N VAL A 17 4.81 0.18 9.09
CA VAL A 17 4.42 -0.71 10.21
C VAL A 17 4.19 0.10 11.47
N LEU A 18 5.16 0.92 11.89
CA LEU A 18 5.08 1.68 13.13
C LEU A 18 3.92 2.67 13.10
N GLY A 19 3.77 3.43 12.01
CA GLY A 19 2.65 4.35 11.84
C GLY A 19 1.29 3.65 11.89
N THR A 20 1.18 2.50 11.23
CA THR A 20 -0.06 1.70 11.25
C THR A 20 -0.37 1.19 12.66
N VAL A 21 0.62 0.63 13.36
CA VAL A 21 0.45 0.13 14.73
C VAL A 21 0.02 1.25 15.67
N VAL A 22 0.70 2.41 15.64
CA VAL A 22 0.36 3.55 16.50
C VAL A 22 -1.07 4.02 16.24
N MET A 23 -1.44 4.25 14.98
CA MET A 23 -2.79 4.72 14.63
C MET A 23 -3.87 3.70 15.01
N SER A 24 -3.57 2.41 14.84
CA SER A 24 -4.52 1.34 15.13
C SER A 24 -4.69 1.12 16.62
N LEU A 25 -3.64 1.29 17.42
CA LEU A 25 -3.73 1.28 18.89
C LEU A 25 -4.53 2.47 19.41
N LEU A 26 -4.33 3.67 18.85
CA LEU A 26 -5.13 4.84 19.21
C LEU A 26 -6.62 4.64 18.88
N GLY A 27 -6.92 4.11 17.69
CA GLY A 27 -8.29 3.77 17.30
C GLY A 27 -8.88 2.66 18.16
N GLY A 28 -8.10 1.62 18.45
CA GLY A 28 -8.49 0.52 19.32
C GLY A 28 -8.79 0.95 20.75
N LEU A 29 -7.96 1.84 21.32
CA LEU A 29 -8.16 2.43 22.63
C LEU A 29 -9.46 3.25 22.69
N ALA A 30 -9.73 4.06 21.66
CA ALA A 30 -10.95 4.86 21.57
C ALA A 30 -12.23 4.00 21.47
N LEU A 31 -12.11 2.79 20.91
CA LEU A 31 -13.22 1.85 20.71
C LEU A 31 -13.29 0.74 21.78
N GLY A 32 -12.39 0.74 22.77
CA GLY A 32 -12.32 -0.31 23.80
C GLY A 32 -11.94 -1.70 23.28
N ALA A 33 -11.23 -1.78 22.15
CA ALA A 33 -10.81 -3.04 21.54
C ALA A 33 -9.52 -3.59 22.18
N SER A 34 -9.33 -4.91 22.08
CA SER A 34 -8.09 -5.53 22.54
C SER A 34 -6.89 -5.12 21.68
N VAL A 35 -5.70 -5.08 22.28
CA VAL A 35 -4.44 -4.68 21.63
C VAL A 35 -4.17 -5.52 20.37
N ASN A 36 -4.24 -6.85 20.49
CA ASN A 36 -3.98 -7.76 19.36
C ASN A 36 -4.95 -7.51 18.20
N ARG A 37 -6.26 -7.41 18.49
CA ARG A 37 -7.27 -7.16 17.46
C ARG A 37 -7.02 -5.82 16.75
N SER A 38 -6.70 -4.79 17.51
CA SER A 38 -6.48 -3.45 16.98
C SER A 38 -5.28 -3.43 16.03
N ILE A 39 -4.17 -4.07 16.42
CA ILE A 39 -2.98 -4.20 15.58
C ILE A 39 -3.27 -5.02 14.33
N SER A 40 -3.87 -6.22 14.46
CA SER A 40 -4.15 -7.10 13.32
C SER A 40 -5.06 -6.42 12.30
N VAL A 41 -6.18 -5.83 12.75
CA VAL A 41 -7.12 -5.12 11.88
C VAL A 41 -6.44 -3.96 11.15
N GLY A 42 -5.63 -3.17 11.86
CA GLY A 42 -4.88 -2.08 11.27
C GLY A 42 -3.94 -2.52 10.15
N LEU A 43 -3.12 -3.54 10.44
CA LEU A 43 -2.16 -4.09 9.48
C LEU A 43 -2.86 -4.73 8.27
N TYR A 44 -3.98 -5.43 8.47
CA TYR A 44 -4.80 -5.95 7.37
C TYR A 44 -5.38 -4.83 6.52
N LEU A 45 -5.97 -3.80 7.11
CA LEU A 45 -6.58 -2.69 6.37
C LEU A 45 -5.54 -1.96 5.52
N VAL A 46 -4.42 -1.56 6.11
CA VAL A 46 -3.35 -0.87 5.38
C VAL A 46 -2.70 -1.78 4.35
N GLY A 47 -2.47 -3.06 4.68
CA GLY A 47 -1.93 -4.06 3.76
C GLY A 47 -2.81 -4.24 2.52
N CYS A 48 -4.11 -4.46 2.71
CA CYS A 48 -5.10 -4.56 1.64
C CYS A 48 -5.16 -3.28 0.80
N PHE A 49 -5.17 -2.11 1.44
CA PHE A 49 -5.18 -0.82 0.74
C PHE A 49 -3.95 -0.67 -0.18
N LEU A 50 -2.76 -1.04 0.31
CA LEU A 50 -1.53 -0.99 -0.49
C LEU A 50 -1.53 -2.01 -1.64
N LEU A 51 -2.06 -3.22 -1.43
CA LEU A 51 -2.20 -4.21 -2.51
C LEU A 51 -3.11 -3.69 -3.63
N VAL A 52 -4.29 -3.18 -3.27
CA VAL A 52 -5.27 -2.66 -4.24
C VAL A 52 -4.69 -1.45 -4.98
N SER A 53 -4.11 -0.50 -4.25
CA SER A 53 -3.49 0.69 -4.84
C SER A 53 -2.32 0.32 -5.75
N GLY A 54 -1.46 -0.60 -5.31
CA GLY A 54 -0.34 -1.11 -6.11
C GLY A 54 -0.82 -1.81 -7.38
N PHE A 55 -1.84 -2.66 -7.29
CA PHE A 55 -2.45 -3.31 -8.47
C PHE A 55 -2.92 -2.29 -9.51
N PHE A 56 -3.70 -1.29 -9.09
CA PHE A 56 -4.19 -0.26 -10.02
C PHE A 56 -3.07 0.62 -10.58
N LEU A 57 -2.04 0.91 -9.79
CA LEU A 57 -0.89 1.71 -10.23
C LEU A 57 0.01 0.93 -11.21
N GLY A 58 0.20 -0.37 -10.98
CA GLY A 58 1.00 -1.25 -11.83
C GLY A 58 0.28 -1.62 -13.12
N ASN A 59 -1.05 -1.76 -13.08
CA ASN A 59 -1.87 -2.14 -14.22
C ASN A 59 -2.30 -0.94 -15.10
N ARG A 60 -1.62 0.21 -14.96
CA ARG A 60 -1.83 1.37 -15.83
C ARG A 60 -1.23 1.09 -17.21
N GLY A 61 -2.08 1.04 -18.23
CA GLY A 61 -1.68 0.79 -19.61
C GLY A 61 -0.70 1.84 -20.21
N PRO A 62 -0.19 1.57 -21.42
CA PRO A 62 0.79 2.43 -22.10
C PRO A 62 0.24 3.79 -22.52
N PHE A 63 -1.09 3.96 -22.54
CA PHE A 63 -1.75 5.23 -22.84
C PHE A 63 -2.22 5.91 -21.55
N ARG A 64 -1.85 7.18 -21.37
CA ARG A 64 -2.17 8.02 -20.22
C ARG A 64 -2.97 9.24 -20.65
N ILE A 65 -3.64 9.89 -19.70
CA ILE A 65 -4.47 11.06 -19.98
C ILE A 65 -3.54 12.28 -20.05
N LEU A 66 -3.69 13.14 -21.07
CA LEU A 66 -2.79 14.28 -21.26
C LEU A 66 -2.89 15.33 -20.12
N ASN A 67 -4.06 15.42 -19.47
CA ASN A 67 -4.36 16.36 -18.38
C ASN A 67 -4.75 15.61 -17.09
N GLU A 68 -3.80 14.89 -16.47
CA GLU A 68 -4.04 14.16 -15.21
C GLU A 68 -4.46 15.09 -14.05
N GLU A 69 -4.03 16.35 -14.06
CA GLU A 69 -4.35 17.35 -13.02
C GLU A 69 -5.86 17.68 -12.92
N SER A 70 -6.64 17.43 -13.99
CA SER A 70 -8.09 17.71 -14.03
C SER A 70 -8.97 16.51 -13.63
N MET A 71 -8.40 15.42 -13.10
CA MET A 71 -9.16 14.22 -12.73
C MET A 71 -10.02 14.36 -11.45
N VAL A 72 -10.03 15.52 -10.79
CA VAL A 72 -11.01 15.84 -9.73
C VAL A 72 -12.34 16.25 -10.37
N GLY A 73 -13.04 15.29 -10.98
CA GLY A 73 -14.37 15.50 -11.55
C GLY A 73 -14.78 14.42 -12.54
N LEU A 74 -16.08 14.13 -12.64
CA LEU A 74 -16.71 13.16 -13.57
C LEU A 74 -16.48 13.43 -15.08
N ARG A 75 -15.49 14.24 -15.46
CA ARG A 75 -15.25 14.66 -16.82
C ARG A 75 -14.50 13.57 -17.58
N ARG A 76 -15.09 13.07 -18.68
CA ARG A 76 -14.43 12.11 -19.56
C ARG A 76 -13.12 12.71 -20.10
N PRO A 77 -11.97 12.04 -19.92
CA PRO A 77 -10.71 12.51 -20.50
C PRO A 77 -10.82 12.46 -22.03
N ARG A 78 -10.52 13.58 -22.70
CA ARG A 78 -10.67 13.72 -24.16
C ARG A 78 -9.37 13.46 -24.94
N GLN A 79 -8.23 13.33 -24.27
CA GLN A 79 -6.92 13.22 -24.94
C GLN A 79 -6.03 12.19 -24.24
N LEU A 80 -5.50 11.26 -25.04
CA LEU A 80 -4.57 10.21 -24.62
C LEU A 80 -3.18 10.51 -25.19
N ARG A 81 -2.14 10.17 -24.43
CA ARG A 81 -0.72 10.24 -24.80
C ARG A 81 -0.05 8.92 -24.48
N ALA A 82 0.93 8.49 -25.28
CA ALA A 82 1.78 7.35 -24.95
C ALA A 82 2.77 7.71 -23.83
N ALA A 83 2.83 6.88 -22.78
CA ALA A 83 3.76 7.03 -21.68
C ALA A 83 5.19 6.65 -22.10
N PRO A 84 6.21 7.48 -21.80
CA PRO A 84 7.60 7.10 -22.01
C PRO A 84 7.97 5.90 -21.12
N LEU A 85 8.98 5.13 -21.54
CA LEU A 85 9.43 3.92 -20.81
C LEU A 85 9.88 4.23 -19.37
N SER A 86 10.43 5.41 -19.12
CA SER A 86 10.81 5.85 -17.78
C SER A 86 9.60 5.94 -16.84
N GLU A 87 8.51 6.55 -17.31
CA GLU A 87 7.26 6.67 -16.54
C GLU A 87 6.64 5.29 -16.27
N GLN A 88 6.70 4.38 -17.26
CA GLN A 88 6.22 3.01 -17.08
C GLN A 88 7.06 2.27 -16.02
N SER A 89 8.39 2.39 -16.09
CA SER A 89 9.30 1.77 -15.12
C SER A 89 9.08 2.31 -13.70
N GLU A 90 8.78 3.60 -13.55
CA GLU A 90 8.48 4.23 -12.26
C GLU A 90 7.13 3.77 -11.71
N SER A 91 6.10 3.67 -12.57
CA SER A 91 4.79 3.12 -12.21
C SER A 91 4.92 1.67 -11.72
N ILE A 92 5.69 0.85 -12.43
CA ILE A 92 5.96 -0.55 -12.07
C ILE A 92 6.74 -0.63 -10.76
N ASN A 93 7.83 0.13 -10.61
CA ASN A 93 8.66 0.11 -9.41
C ASN A 93 7.86 0.56 -8.16
N THR A 94 7.06 1.63 -8.29
CA THR A 94 6.21 2.11 -7.20
C THR A 94 5.15 1.08 -6.85
N SER A 95 4.51 0.46 -7.85
CA SER A 95 3.52 -0.60 -7.62
C SER A 95 4.14 -1.83 -6.93
N ALA A 96 5.34 -2.24 -7.33
CA ALA A 96 6.06 -3.36 -6.74
C ALA A 96 6.39 -3.09 -5.26
N ILE A 97 6.81 -1.87 -4.91
CA ILE A 97 7.06 -1.49 -3.51
C ILE A 97 5.76 -1.54 -2.70
N MET A 98 4.66 -0.96 -3.22
CA MET A 98 3.35 -0.99 -2.54
C MET A 98 2.88 -2.43 -2.31
N VAL A 99 2.96 -3.29 -3.33
CA VAL A 99 2.56 -4.69 -3.24
C VAL A 99 3.44 -5.46 -2.25
N ALA A 100 4.76 -5.30 -2.32
CA ALA A 100 5.70 -5.97 -1.42
C ALA A 100 5.45 -5.57 0.05
N ILE A 101 5.27 -4.28 0.33
CA ILE A 101 4.94 -3.81 1.68
C ILE A 101 3.58 -4.36 2.11
N GLY A 102 2.56 -4.29 1.23
CA GLY A 102 1.22 -4.79 1.51
C GLY A 102 1.20 -6.28 1.90
N LEU A 103 1.94 -7.11 1.16
CA LEU A 103 2.11 -8.53 1.47
C LEU A 103 2.79 -8.75 2.83
N VAL A 104 3.85 -8.01 3.13
CA VAL A 104 4.55 -8.12 4.41
C VAL A 104 3.63 -7.71 5.57
N LEU A 105 2.86 -6.64 5.43
CA LEU A 105 1.90 -6.22 6.47
C LEU A 105 0.84 -7.29 6.73
N ILE A 106 0.29 -7.91 5.68
CA ILE A 106 -0.70 -8.99 5.81
C ILE A 106 -0.08 -10.23 6.47
N ALA A 107 1.16 -10.59 6.12
CA ALA A 107 1.85 -11.70 6.75
C ALA A 107 2.11 -11.45 8.25
N VAL A 108 2.53 -10.23 8.62
CA VAL A 108 2.69 -9.83 10.02
C VAL A 108 1.35 -9.81 10.74
N ALA A 109 0.29 -9.30 10.11
CA ALA A 109 -1.06 -9.30 10.67
C ALA A 109 -1.52 -10.72 10.99
N ALA A 110 -1.36 -11.66 10.05
CA ALA A 110 -1.71 -13.06 10.23
C ALA A 110 -0.92 -13.73 11.37
N ALA A 111 0.37 -13.41 11.50
CA ALA A 111 1.19 -13.91 12.60
C ALA A 111 0.74 -13.35 13.97
N VAL A 112 0.29 -12.09 14.02
CA VAL A 112 -0.24 -11.46 15.25
C VAL A 112 -1.65 -11.98 15.58
N ASP A 113 -2.44 -12.31 14.55
CA ASP A 113 -3.82 -12.79 14.66
C ASP A 113 -3.96 -14.29 14.95
N ALA A 114 -2.86 -14.98 15.32
CA ALA A 114 -2.82 -16.43 15.59
C ALA A 114 -3.67 -16.91 16.80
N ARG A 115 -4.69 -16.16 17.21
CA ARG A 115 -5.77 -16.59 18.12
C ARG A 115 -7.09 -16.91 17.40
N VAL A 116 -7.12 -16.85 16.07
CA VAL A 116 -8.26 -17.34 15.28
C VAL A 116 -7.92 -18.74 14.81
N GLU A 117 -8.56 -19.75 15.40
CA GLU A 117 -8.58 -21.11 14.87
C GLU A 117 -9.04 -21.04 13.41
N LEU A 118 -8.15 -21.35 12.47
CA LEU A 118 -8.54 -21.70 11.11
C LEU A 118 -9.18 -23.09 11.24
N VAL A 119 -10.51 -23.10 11.38
CA VAL A 119 -11.36 -24.30 11.41
C VAL A 119 -11.00 -25.24 10.26
#